data_AF-A0A4Y9XWA2-F1
#
_entry.id   AF-A0A4Y9XWA2-F1
#
_cell.length_a   1.000
_cell.length_b   1.000
_cell.length_c   1.000
_cell.angle_alpha   90.00
_cell.angle_beta   90.00
_cell.angle_gamma   90.00
#
_symmetry.space_group_name_H-M   'P 1'
#
loop_
_entity.id
_entity.type
_entity.pdbx_description
1 polymer ?
#
loop_
_entity_poly.entity_id
_entity_poly.type
_entity_poly.pdbx_seq_one_letter_code
_entity_poly.pdbx_strand_id
1 'polypeptide(L)'
;MVQCVACEDWFHESCLNLRERPPERASTPEDHNAASTDEDHNAASTEDDASDASDDLPLALITADDYDSFVCGACVRGIPTLRQYAGTPGALMVVRDAPGQPWKIIGREESTDGSATVEVTEGTETEESDVGEKRARSADEEEVPSAKRPRVSTEPLASPPCLAPPANPVAQKTLDSSSSEDLGAGDVFLTEGWRERWCKCESRTWKCLPSLQARQYLLEEEETYEPPEDPDSGLSLEELGLRALQHLPRERAIEGIRAFNEMRDDLMKHLRPFAQEGKEVAEADIRAFFDARIRGQQAS
;
A
#
# COMPACT_ATOMS: atom_id res chain seq x y z
N MET A 1 -0.19 2.36 7.08
CA MET A 1 -0.54 3.26 5.94
C MET A 1 -0.83 2.39 4.74
N VAL A 2 -1.75 2.79 3.87
CA VAL A 2 -2.24 1.99 2.73
C VAL A 2 -2.22 2.85 1.47
N GLN A 3 -1.77 2.30 0.35
CA GLN A 3 -1.69 3.00 -0.94
C GLN A 3 -2.94 2.73 -1.79
N CYS A 4 -3.50 3.77 -2.42
CA CYS A 4 -4.61 3.65 -3.35
C CYS A 4 -4.11 3.20 -4.73
N VAL A 5 -4.62 2.08 -5.26
CA VAL A 5 -4.23 1.57 -6.59
C VAL A 5 -4.67 2.47 -7.75
N ALA A 6 -5.62 3.40 -7.52
CA ALA A 6 -6.17 4.25 -8.57
C ALA A 6 -5.50 5.62 -8.71
N CYS A 7 -4.97 6.19 -7.62
CA CYS A 7 -4.28 7.49 -7.64
C CYS A 7 -2.86 7.44 -7.05
N GLU A 8 -2.42 6.28 -6.57
CA GLU A 8 -1.09 6.04 -5.99
C GLU A 8 -0.77 6.84 -4.70
N ASP A 9 -1.74 7.62 -4.20
CA ASP A 9 -1.62 8.34 -2.93
C ASP A 9 -1.65 7.39 -1.72
N TRP A 10 -1.02 7.83 -0.63
CA TRP A 10 -0.90 7.11 0.63
C TRP A 10 -1.87 7.62 1.69
N PHE A 11 -2.53 6.70 2.38
CA PHE A 11 -3.55 6.98 3.38
C PHE A 11 -3.20 6.35 4.73
N HIS A 12 -3.41 7.10 5.81
CA HIS A 12 -3.28 6.56 7.17
C HIS A 12 -4.52 5.74 7.53
N GLU A 13 -4.35 4.62 8.23
CA GLU A 13 -5.46 3.78 8.70
C GLU A 13 -6.48 4.56 9.55
N SER A 14 -6.00 5.53 10.33
CA SER A 14 -6.86 6.46 11.09
C SER A 14 -7.71 7.38 10.21
N CYS A 15 -7.25 7.72 9.01
CA CYS A 15 -8.01 8.54 8.05
C CYS A 15 -9.01 7.71 7.23
N LEU A 16 -8.87 6.38 7.25
CA LEU A 16 -9.75 5.41 6.59
C LEU A 16 -10.80 4.84 7.55
N ASN A 17 -10.94 5.40 8.76
CA ASN A 17 -11.81 4.91 9.82
C ASN A 17 -11.53 3.45 10.24
N LEU A 18 -10.31 2.96 10.01
CA LEU A 18 -9.89 1.62 10.43
C LEU A 18 -9.44 1.57 11.89
N ARG A 19 -9.02 2.72 12.43
CA ARG A 19 -8.58 2.91 13.82
C ARG A 19 -9.07 4.24 14.35
N GLU A 20 -9.15 4.35 15.68
CA GLU A 20 -9.31 5.66 16.32
C GLU A 20 -8.15 6.57 15.95
N ARG A 21 -8.47 7.83 15.61
CA ARG A 21 -7.44 8.82 15.28
C ARG A 21 -6.67 9.16 16.57
N PRO A 22 -5.33 8.99 16.59
CA PRO A 22 -4.52 9.48 17.70
C PRO A 22 -4.79 10.98 17.91
N PRO A 23 -4.86 11.45 19.16
CA PRO A 23 -4.99 12.88 19.42
C PRO A 23 -3.85 13.62 18.72
N GLU A 24 -4.16 14.77 18.11
CA GLU A 24 -3.17 15.60 17.43
C GLU A 24 -2.00 15.84 18.38
N ARG A 25 -0.78 15.43 17.98
CA ARG A 25 0.43 15.81 18.71
C ARG A 25 0.44 17.33 18.78
N ALA A 26 0.49 17.87 19.99
CA ALA A 26 0.67 19.30 20.19
C ALA A 26 1.83 19.76 19.32
N SER A 27 1.62 20.87 18.60
CA SER A 27 2.62 21.48 17.73
C SER A 27 3.96 21.50 18.44
N THR A 28 5.00 20.97 17.79
CA THR A 28 6.39 21.12 18.24
C THR A 28 6.59 22.57 18.70
N PRO A 29 7.01 22.81 19.96
CA PRO A 29 7.17 24.17 20.43
C PRO A 29 8.15 24.90 19.51
N GLU A 30 7.74 26.07 19.04
CA GLU A 30 8.57 26.96 18.24
C GLU A 30 9.84 27.29 19.04
N ASP A 31 11.01 27.03 18.44
CA ASP A 31 12.32 27.37 18.99
C ASP A 31 12.45 28.89 19.15
N HIS A 32 12.00 29.39 20.29
CA HIS A 32 12.36 30.69 20.81
C HIS A 32 13.47 30.54 21.85
N ASN A 33 14.72 30.56 21.41
CA ASN A 33 15.72 31.50 21.89
C ASN A 33 17.11 31.23 21.31
N ALA A 34 17.58 32.18 20.51
CA ALA A 34 19.01 32.45 20.38
C ALA A 34 19.51 33.12 21.67
N ALA A 35 20.22 32.38 22.52
CA ALA A 35 21.25 32.91 23.40
C ALA A 35 22.14 31.76 23.90
N SER A 36 23.39 31.82 23.47
CA SER A 36 24.56 31.04 23.88
C SER A 36 24.67 30.76 25.38
N THR A 37 25.08 29.53 25.74
CA THR A 37 26.28 29.23 26.57
C THR A 37 26.52 27.71 26.63
N ASP A 38 27.74 27.32 26.24
CA ASP A 38 28.55 26.17 26.67
C ASP A 38 28.00 24.72 26.52
N GLU A 39 28.43 24.09 25.41
CA GLU A 39 28.43 22.64 25.21
C GLU A 39 29.66 22.00 25.88
N ASP A 40 29.41 21.04 26.77
CA ASP A 40 30.38 20.02 27.19
C ASP A 40 29.66 18.67 27.03
N HIS A 41 29.73 18.10 25.81
CA HIS A 41 29.17 16.79 25.50
C HIS A 41 30.28 15.79 25.18
N ASN A 42 30.64 15.03 26.22
CA ASN A 42 31.31 13.76 26.10
C ASN A 42 30.28 12.72 25.63
N ALA A 43 30.42 12.28 24.38
CA ALA A 43 29.54 11.31 23.75
C ALA A 43 29.81 9.90 24.29
N ALA A 44 28.93 9.42 25.16
CA ALA A 44 28.67 8.00 25.33
C ALA A 44 27.32 7.70 24.67
N SER A 45 27.40 7.23 23.43
CA SER A 45 26.31 6.63 22.68
C SER A 45 25.58 5.60 23.53
N THR A 46 24.36 5.94 23.95
CA THR A 46 23.40 4.99 24.52
C THR A 46 22.27 4.91 23.50
N GLU A 47 22.34 3.85 22.69
CA GLU A 47 21.22 3.06 22.18
C GLU A 47 19.86 3.79 22.12
N ASP A 48 19.55 4.37 20.95
CA ASP A 48 18.18 4.65 20.55
C ASP A 48 17.49 3.32 20.17
N ASP A 49 17.27 2.49 21.18
CA ASP A 49 16.34 1.37 21.17
C ASP A 49 15.06 1.81 21.88
N ALA A 50 14.07 2.27 21.09
CA ALA A 50 12.65 2.22 21.41
C ALA A 50 11.82 2.90 20.30
N SER A 51 11.52 2.14 19.24
CA SER A 51 10.22 2.30 18.58
C SER A 51 9.51 0.95 18.49
N ASP A 52 9.49 0.24 19.62
CA ASP A 52 8.58 -0.88 19.85
C ASP A 52 7.28 -0.32 20.45
N ALA A 53 6.47 0.30 19.59
CA ALA A 53 5.15 0.82 19.93
C ALA A 53 4.07 0.20 19.03
N SER A 54 4.25 -1.04 18.58
CA SER A 54 3.32 -1.68 17.63
C SER A 54 2.37 -2.72 18.23
N ASP A 55 2.58 -3.22 19.45
CA ASP A 55 1.92 -4.48 19.85
C ASP A 55 0.66 -4.33 20.74
N ASP A 56 0.36 -3.14 21.26
CA ASP A 56 -0.79 -2.94 22.18
C ASP A 56 -1.95 -2.11 21.59
N LEU A 57 -1.93 -1.78 20.30
CA LEU A 57 -3.07 -1.12 19.66
C LEU A 57 -4.16 -2.14 19.31
N PRO A 58 -5.45 -1.85 19.60
CA PRO A 58 -6.53 -2.74 19.18
C PRO A 58 -6.47 -2.96 17.66
N LEU A 59 -6.76 -4.19 17.25
CA LEU A 59 -6.74 -4.60 15.85
C LEU A 59 -7.60 -3.65 15.01
N ALA A 60 -7.06 -3.24 13.86
CA ALA A 60 -7.79 -2.43 12.91
C ALA A 60 -9.07 -3.16 12.47
N LEU A 61 -10.11 -2.39 12.15
CA LEU A 61 -11.40 -2.95 11.73
C LEU A 61 -11.27 -3.83 10.48
N ILE A 62 -10.40 -3.43 9.56
CA ILE A 62 -9.94 -4.22 8.41
C ILE A 62 -8.41 -4.28 8.52
N THR A 63 -7.89 -5.50 8.56
CA THR A 63 -6.46 -5.81 8.64
C THR A 63 -5.88 -6.00 7.24
N ALA A 64 -4.54 -6.00 7.13
CA ALA A 64 -3.87 -6.21 5.84
C ALA A 64 -4.16 -7.60 5.23
N ASP A 65 -4.57 -8.58 6.03
CA ASP A 65 -4.93 -9.92 5.57
C ASP A 65 -6.36 -10.00 5.01
N ASP A 66 -7.21 -9.01 5.33
CA ASP A 66 -8.62 -9.00 4.91
C ASP A 66 -8.80 -8.51 3.45
N TYR A 67 -7.79 -7.91 2.84
CA TYR A 67 -7.87 -7.33 1.50
C TYR A 67 -6.55 -7.40 0.72
N ASP A 68 -6.66 -7.40 -0.61
CA ASP A 68 -5.52 -7.42 -1.52
C ASP A 68 -5.24 -6.02 -2.09
N SER A 69 -6.27 -5.21 -2.33
CA SER A 69 -6.10 -3.88 -2.93
C SER A 69 -7.03 -2.84 -2.31
N PHE A 70 -6.60 -1.58 -2.32
CA PHE A 70 -7.35 -0.46 -1.75
C PHE A 70 -7.63 0.62 -2.80
N VAL A 71 -8.85 1.16 -2.80
CA VAL A 71 -9.23 2.33 -3.60
C VAL A 71 -9.88 3.38 -2.71
N CYS A 72 -9.31 4.59 -2.70
CA CYS A 72 -9.81 5.70 -1.91
C CYS A 72 -11.19 6.19 -2.40
N GLY A 73 -11.98 6.77 -1.51
CA GLY A 73 -13.35 7.18 -1.79
C GLY A 73 -13.47 8.26 -2.87
N ALA A 74 -12.43 9.08 -3.08
CA ALA A 74 -12.39 10.03 -4.19
C ALA A 74 -12.34 9.30 -5.54
N CYS A 75 -11.45 8.32 -5.67
CA CYS A 75 -11.34 7.47 -6.84
C CYS A 75 -12.62 6.65 -7.05
N VAL A 76 -13.14 5.98 -6.02
CA VAL A 76 -14.39 5.19 -6.09
C VAL A 76 -15.52 6.03 -6.68
N ARG A 77 -15.74 7.27 -6.19
CA ARG A 77 -16.78 8.17 -6.73
C ARG A 77 -16.61 8.53 -8.21
N GLY A 78 -15.38 8.50 -8.72
CA GLY A 78 -15.03 8.74 -10.12
C GLY A 78 -15.06 7.50 -11.03
N ILE A 79 -15.23 6.29 -10.48
CA ILE A 79 -15.26 5.03 -11.26
C ILE A 79 -16.66 4.39 -11.17
N PRO A 80 -17.49 4.46 -12.23
CA PRO A 80 -18.85 3.89 -12.18
C PRO A 80 -18.89 2.41 -11.80
N THR A 81 -17.93 1.61 -12.28
CA THR A 81 -17.81 0.20 -11.91
C THR A 81 -17.53 0.02 -10.42
N LEU A 82 -16.59 0.78 -9.82
CA LEU A 82 -16.32 0.64 -8.39
C LEU A 82 -17.50 1.13 -7.54
N ARG A 83 -18.21 2.18 -7.96
CA ARG A 83 -19.45 2.59 -7.28
C ARG A 83 -20.48 1.49 -7.24
N GLN A 84 -20.64 0.75 -8.33
CA GLN A 84 -21.59 -0.36 -8.41
C GLN A 84 -21.23 -1.51 -7.47
N TYR A 85 -19.93 -1.80 -7.32
CA TYR A 85 -19.43 -2.92 -6.52
C TYR A 85 -19.19 -2.53 -5.05
N ALA A 86 -19.14 -1.25 -4.70
CA ALA A 86 -18.92 -0.81 -3.32
C ALA A 86 -19.93 -1.46 -2.34
N GLY A 87 -19.42 -2.13 -1.31
CA GLY A 87 -20.22 -2.82 -0.30
C GLY A 87 -20.92 -4.09 -0.78
N THR A 88 -20.55 -4.63 -1.94
CA THR A 88 -20.97 -5.96 -2.41
C THR A 88 -19.98 -7.03 -1.92
N PRO A 89 -20.32 -8.34 -1.94
CA PRO A 89 -19.41 -9.39 -1.48
C PRO A 89 -18.04 -9.28 -2.14
N GLY A 90 -16.99 -9.15 -1.33
CA GLY A 90 -15.61 -8.99 -1.80
C GLY A 90 -15.11 -7.55 -1.95
N ALA A 91 -16.00 -6.57 -1.85
CA ALA A 91 -15.67 -5.14 -1.91
C ALA A 91 -16.08 -4.51 -0.58
N LEU A 92 -15.19 -4.63 0.40
CA LEU A 92 -15.40 -4.19 1.76
C LEU A 92 -15.47 -2.67 1.81
N MET A 93 -16.36 -2.15 2.65
CA MET A 93 -16.43 -0.71 2.92
C MET A 93 -16.77 -0.47 4.39
N VAL A 94 -16.14 0.53 4.98
CA VAL A 94 -16.37 0.96 6.36
C VAL A 94 -17.44 2.03 6.39
N VAL A 95 -18.51 1.77 7.14
CA VAL A 95 -19.67 2.65 7.27
C VAL A 95 -20.19 2.70 8.70
N ARG A 96 -21.07 3.65 8.99
CA ARG A 96 -21.91 3.66 10.19
C ARG A 96 -23.31 4.16 9.84
N ASP A 97 -24.31 3.77 10.64
CA ASP A 97 -25.71 4.11 10.35
C ASP A 97 -26.06 5.56 10.69
N ALA A 98 -25.41 6.10 11.73
CA ALA A 98 -25.60 7.47 12.21
C ALA A 98 -24.31 8.05 12.81
N PRO A 99 -24.18 9.38 12.89
CA PRO A 99 -23.05 10.02 13.57
C PRO A 99 -22.90 9.56 15.02
N GLY A 100 -21.67 9.19 15.42
CA GLY A 100 -21.35 8.74 16.78
C GLY A 100 -21.62 7.26 17.08
N GLN A 101 -22.14 6.49 16.13
CA GLN A 101 -22.22 5.02 16.23
C GLN A 101 -20.89 4.35 15.85
N PRO A 102 -20.62 3.13 16.35
CA PRO A 102 -19.41 2.39 15.99
C PRO A 102 -19.36 2.10 14.49
N TRP A 103 -18.14 2.08 13.96
CA TRP A 103 -17.87 1.67 12.59
C TRP A 103 -18.19 0.19 12.38
N LYS A 104 -18.76 -0.14 11.21
CA LYS A 104 -19.05 -1.51 10.78
C LYS A 104 -18.58 -1.71 9.35
N ILE A 105 -18.38 -2.97 8.98
CA ILE A 105 -17.96 -3.38 7.64
C ILE A 105 -19.17 -3.92 6.89
N ILE A 106 -19.32 -3.51 5.64
CA ILE A 106 -20.23 -4.16 4.68
C ILE A 106 -19.42 -4.78 3.54
N GLY A 107 -20.00 -5.78 2.86
CA GLY A 107 -19.34 -6.44 1.73
C GLY A 107 -18.46 -7.64 2.10
N ARG A 108 -18.45 -8.09 3.37
CA ARG A 108 -17.84 -9.37 3.73
C ARG A 108 -18.54 -10.51 2.99
N GLU A 109 -17.75 -11.47 2.50
CA GLU A 109 -18.30 -12.71 1.96
C GLU A 109 -18.85 -13.54 3.13
N GLU A 110 -20.06 -14.07 2.98
CA GLU A 110 -20.60 -15.02 3.96
C GLU A 110 -19.74 -16.28 3.91
N SER A 111 -18.94 -16.49 4.95
CA SER A 111 -18.14 -17.69 5.13
C SER A 111 -19.08 -18.90 5.16
N THR A 112 -18.96 -19.81 4.21
CA THR A 112 -19.61 -21.12 4.26
C THR A 112 -18.92 -22.05 5.27
N ASP A 113 -18.52 -21.51 6.42
CA ASP A 113 -18.03 -22.27 7.57
C ASP A 113 -18.97 -21.99 8.73
N GLY A 114 -19.74 -23.02 9.08
CA GLY A 114 -20.77 -22.98 10.09
C GLY A 114 -20.21 -22.63 11.47
N SER A 115 -20.34 -21.36 11.85
CA SER A 115 -20.49 -20.97 13.24
C SER A 115 -21.99 -20.79 13.49
N ALA A 116 -22.67 -21.93 13.66
CA ALA A 116 -23.98 -21.94 14.27
C ALA A 116 -23.80 -21.43 15.71
N THR A 117 -24.37 -20.26 15.99
CA THR A 117 -24.65 -19.86 17.37
C THR A 117 -25.58 -20.92 17.96
N VAL A 118 -25.03 -21.70 18.87
CA VAL A 118 -25.71 -22.72 19.66
C VAL A 118 -26.72 -22.02 20.57
N GLU A 119 -27.99 -22.04 20.20
CA GLU A 119 -29.10 -21.87 21.13
C GLU A 119 -29.70 -23.25 21.42
N VAL A 120 -29.31 -23.81 22.56
CA VAL A 120 -29.96 -24.98 23.17
C VAL A 120 -31.26 -24.51 23.81
N THR A 121 -32.40 -24.96 23.30
CA THR A 121 -33.59 -25.22 24.14
C THR A 121 -34.35 -26.45 23.62
N GLU A 122 -34.63 -27.35 24.55
CA GLU A 122 -35.21 -28.69 24.39
C GLU A 122 -36.74 -28.68 24.17
N GLY A 123 -37.22 -29.76 23.54
CA GLY A 123 -38.60 -30.28 23.61
C GLY A 123 -39.46 -29.89 22.39
N THR A 124 -40.17 -30.77 21.69
CA THR A 124 -40.65 -32.12 21.98
C THR A 124 -40.97 -32.82 20.65
N GLU A 125 -40.81 -34.14 20.64
CA GLU A 125 -41.07 -35.10 19.56
C GLU A 125 -42.52 -35.06 19.05
N THR A 126 -42.71 -35.33 17.76
CA THR A 126 -43.70 -36.31 17.29
C THR A 126 -43.45 -36.71 15.82
N GLU A 127 -43.61 -38.02 15.61
CA GLU A 127 -43.52 -38.86 14.41
C GLU A 127 -44.48 -38.37 13.28
N GLU A 128 -44.51 -38.81 12.02
CA GLU A 128 -44.17 -40.08 11.36
C GLU A 128 -44.41 -39.91 9.84
N SER A 129 -43.91 -40.86 9.02
CA SER A 129 -44.49 -41.32 7.73
C SER A 129 -44.29 -40.44 6.48
N ASP A 130 -44.14 -40.93 5.24
CA ASP A 130 -44.09 -42.27 4.67
C ASP A 130 -43.39 -42.24 3.30
N VAL A 131 -43.07 -43.44 2.86
CA VAL A 131 -42.45 -43.99 1.66
C VAL A 131 -43.15 -43.65 0.32
N GLY A 132 -42.36 -43.68 -0.75
CA GLY A 132 -42.74 -44.30 -2.02
C GLY A 132 -43.14 -43.36 -3.17
N GLU A 133 -43.01 -43.69 -4.44
CA GLU A 133 -42.41 -44.82 -5.13
C GLU A 133 -42.30 -44.46 -6.63
N LYS A 134 -41.50 -45.24 -7.34
CA LYS A 134 -41.01 -45.15 -8.72
C LYS A 134 -42.09 -45.34 -9.81
N ARG A 135 -41.90 -44.69 -10.97
CA ARG A 135 -41.96 -45.24 -12.37
C ARG A 135 -42.17 -44.08 -13.35
N ALA A 136 -41.84 -44.14 -14.63
CA ALA A 136 -40.84 -44.83 -15.45
C ALA A 136 -41.00 -44.25 -16.88
N ARG A 137 -39.89 -44.31 -17.63
CA ARG A 137 -39.71 -43.91 -19.02
C ARG A 137 -40.59 -44.64 -20.04
N SER A 138 -40.91 -43.95 -21.14
CA SER A 138 -40.91 -44.40 -22.55
C SER A 138 -41.60 -43.33 -23.41
N ALA A 139 -41.33 -43.05 -24.68
CA ALA A 139 -40.30 -43.40 -25.66
C ALA A 139 -40.53 -42.46 -26.87
N ASP A 140 -39.49 -42.21 -27.67
CA ASP A 140 -39.48 -41.46 -28.93
C ASP A 140 -40.47 -41.95 -29.99
N GLU A 141 -41.04 -41.02 -30.78
CA GLU A 141 -41.30 -41.21 -32.21
C GLU A 141 -41.07 -39.89 -32.99
N GLU A 142 -40.26 -40.00 -34.05
CA GLU A 142 -39.96 -38.96 -35.03
C GLU A 142 -41.09 -38.82 -36.07
N GLU A 143 -41.49 -37.59 -36.42
CA GLU A 143 -42.06 -37.30 -37.74
C GLU A 143 -41.85 -35.81 -38.13
N VAL A 144 -41.20 -35.61 -39.28
CA VAL A 144 -41.06 -34.34 -40.05
C VAL A 144 -41.39 -34.79 -41.49
N PRO A 145 -42.01 -34.02 -42.43
CA PRO A 145 -41.81 -32.57 -42.63
C PRO A 145 -42.99 -31.74 -43.19
N SER A 146 -43.00 -30.41 -42.98
CA SER A 146 -43.56 -29.51 -43.99
C SER A 146 -43.01 -28.09 -43.90
N ALA A 147 -42.35 -27.67 -44.97
CA ALA A 147 -41.76 -26.36 -45.15
C ALA A 147 -42.83 -25.27 -45.30
N LYS A 148 -42.77 -24.25 -44.44
CA LYS A 148 -43.36 -22.92 -44.69
C LYS A 148 -42.37 -21.84 -44.28
N ARG A 149 -41.75 -21.26 -45.33
CA ARG A 149 -41.16 -19.92 -45.51
C ARG A 149 -40.77 -19.13 -44.24
N PRO A 150 -39.51 -18.66 -44.12
CA PRO A 150 -39.05 -17.94 -42.95
C PRO A 150 -39.75 -16.57 -42.86
N ARG A 151 -40.54 -16.38 -41.81
CA ARG A 151 -40.89 -15.05 -41.33
C ARG A 151 -39.63 -14.52 -40.66
N VAL A 152 -39.01 -13.51 -41.27
CA VAL A 152 -37.95 -12.72 -40.65
C VAL A 152 -38.56 -12.05 -39.42
N SER A 153 -38.45 -12.72 -38.28
CA SER A 153 -38.57 -12.09 -36.97
C SER A 153 -37.22 -11.48 -36.69
N THR A 154 -37.10 -10.19 -36.94
CA THR A 154 -36.03 -9.35 -36.39
C THR A 154 -36.33 -9.20 -34.90
N GLU A 155 -36.09 -10.26 -34.13
CA GLU A 155 -35.91 -10.11 -32.69
C GLU A 155 -34.55 -9.43 -32.51
N PRO A 156 -34.47 -8.28 -31.80
CA PRO A 156 -33.17 -7.77 -31.43
C PRO A 156 -32.54 -8.85 -30.55
N LEU A 157 -31.37 -9.36 -30.95
CA LEU A 157 -30.54 -10.19 -30.09
C LEU A 157 -30.44 -9.46 -28.73
N ALA A 158 -31.15 -9.99 -27.74
CA ALA A 158 -31.01 -9.52 -26.38
C ALA A 158 -29.60 -9.91 -25.96
N SER A 159 -28.73 -8.91 -25.86
CA SER A 159 -27.42 -9.08 -25.26
C SER A 159 -27.59 -9.76 -23.90
N PRO A 160 -26.68 -10.66 -23.51
CA PRO A 160 -26.77 -11.32 -22.21
C PRO A 160 -26.91 -10.28 -21.08
N PRO A 161 -27.72 -10.58 -20.05
CA PRO A 161 -27.92 -9.66 -18.94
C PRO A 161 -26.60 -9.37 -18.22
N CYS A 162 -26.48 -8.17 -17.67
CA CYS A 162 -25.31 -7.80 -16.88
C CYS A 162 -25.26 -8.67 -15.61
N LEU A 163 -24.10 -9.28 -15.35
CA LEU A 163 -23.84 -10.10 -14.15
C LEU A 163 -23.25 -9.27 -12.99
N ALA A 164 -23.19 -7.94 -13.13
CA ALA A 164 -22.73 -7.10 -12.04
C ALA A 164 -23.72 -7.22 -10.85
N PRO A 165 -23.21 -7.29 -9.61
CA PRO A 165 -24.07 -7.34 -8.43
C PRO A 165 -24.94 -6.07 -8.38
N PRO A 166 -26.17 -6.18 -7.81
CA PRO A 166 -26.99 -5.00 -7.57
C PRO A 166 -26.27 -4.05 -6.61
N ALA A 167 -26.44 -2.74 -6.83
CA ALA A 167 -25.79 -1.72 -6.01
C ALA A 167 -26.28 -1.81 -4.56
N ASN A 168 -25.34 -1.81 -3.60
CA ASN A 168 -25.69 -1.80 -2.19
C ASN A 168 -26.28 -0.41 -1.80
N PRO A 169 -27.50 -0.33 -1.26
CA PRO A 169 -28.15 0.94 -0.96
C PRO A 169 -27.42 1.76 0.13
N VAL A 170 -26.80 1.09 1.11
CA VAL A 170 -26.00 1.74 2.16
C VAL A 170 -24.74 2.36 1.55
N ALA A 171 -24.12 1.65 0.60
CA ALA A 171 -22.97 2.14 -0.12
C ALA A 171 -23.28 3.35 -0.99
N GLN A 172 -24.36 3.29 -1.78
CA GLN A 172 -24.76 4.42 -2.61
C GLN A 172 -25.05 5.65 -1.77
N LYS A 173 -25.76 5.50 -0.63
CA LYS A 173 -26.03 6.62 0.28
C LYS A 173 -24.73 7.30 0.74
N THR A 174 -23.71 6.53 1.08
CA THR A 174 -22.39 7.03 1.54
C THR A 174 -21.59 7.69 0.42
N LEU A 175 -21.69 7.16 -0.81
CA LEU A 175 -21.00 7.70 -1.98
C LEU A 175 -21.66 8.97 -2.52
N ASP A 176 -22.99 9.06 -2.43
CA ASP A 176 -23.81 10.19 -2.90
C ASP A 176 -23.88 11.34 -1.90
N SER A 177 -23.71 11.07 -0.60
CA SER A 177 -23.61 12.12 0.42
C SER A 177 -22.33 12.92 0.22
N SER A 178 -22.45 14.06 -0.46
CA SER A 178 -21.37 15.05 -0.64
C SER A 178 -21.13 15.93 0.59
N SER A 179 -21.93 15.76 1.65
CA SER A 179 -21.97 16.62 2.83
C SER A 179 -21.75 15.82 4.12
N SER A 180 -20.76 16.26 4.90
CA SER A 180 -20.46 16.19 6.37
C SER A 180 -21.15 15.21 7.33
N GLU A 181 -22.06 14.35 6.92
CA GLU A 181 -22.48 13.22 7.73
C GLU A 181 -21.33 12.22 7.63
N ASP A 182 -20.59 12.09 8.72
CA ASP A 182 -19.40 11.25 8.82
C ASP A 182 -19.80 9.74 8.83
N LEU A 183 -20.70 9.32 7.93
CA LEU A 183 -21.25 7.97 7.82
C LEU A 183 -20.24 6.99 7.17
N GLY A 184 -19.19 7.51 6.55
CA GLY A 184 -18.13 6.76 5.91
C GLY A 184 -17.41 7.63 4.86
N ALA A 185 -16.13 7.37 4.64
CA ALA A 185 -15.34 8.11 3.65
C ALA A 185 -15.59 7.63 2.20
N GLY A 186 -16.19 6.45 2.05
CA GLY A 186 -16.51 5.82 0.77
C GLY A 186 -15.35 5.02 0.16
N ASP A 187 -14.34 4.69 0.97
CA ASP A 187 -13.21 3.89 0.54
C ASP A 187 -13.59 2.40 0.39
N VAL A 188 -13.00 1.74 -0.61
CA VAL A 188 -13.29 0.33 -0.91
C VAL A 188 -12.01 -0.49 -0.78
N PHE A 189 -12.09 -1.58 -0.02
CA PHE A 189 -11.05 -2.59 0.11
C PHE A 189 -11.49 -3.84 -0.65
N LEU A 190 -10.69 -4.23 -1.64
CA LEU A 190 -10.97 -5.34 -2.54
C LEU A 190 -10.25 -6.58 -2.03
N THR A 191 -10.99 -7.65 -1.76
CA THR A 191 -10.40 -8.93 -1.31
C THR A 191 -9.66 -9.65 -2.43
N GLU A 192 -8.92 -10.70 -2.09
CA GLU A 192 -8.25 -11.58 -3.05
C GLU A 192 -9.15 -11.98 -4.22
N GLY A 193 -8.57 -12.09 -5.43
CA GLY A 193 -9.29 -12.50 -6.64
C GLY A 193 -10.25 -11.44 -7.20
N TRP A 194 -10.21 -10.19 -6.72
CA TRP A 194 -11.16 -9.15 -7.13
C TRP A 194 -11.19 -8.85 -8.63
N ARG A 195 -10.05 -8.98 -9.33
CA ARG A 195 -9.94 -8.73 -10.77
C ARG A 195 -10.79 -9.70 -11.61
N GLU A 196 -11.06 -10.90 -11.08
CA GLU A 196 -11.86 -11.92 -11.76
C GLU A 196 -13.38 -11.70 -11.59
N ARG A 197 -13.78 -11.00 -10.52
CA ARG A 197 -15.19 -10.74 -10.18
C ARG A 197 -15.87 -9.69 -11.06
N TRP A 198 -15.11 -8.96 -11.86
CA TRP A 198 -15.67 -7.96 -12.75
C TRP A 198 -16.56 -8.59 -13.81
N CYS A 199 -17.79 -8.11 -13.90
CA CYS A 199 -18.64 -8.36 -15.05
C CYS A 199 -18.02 -7.75 -16.31
N LYS A 200 -17.81 -8.55 -17.35
CA LYS A 200 -17.18 -8.11 -18.63
C LYS A 200 -18.20 -7.87 -19.75
N CYS A 201 -19.44 -7.48 -19.42
CA CYS A 201 -20.48 -7.29 -20.43
C CYS A 201 -20.30 -6.00 -21.25
N GLU A 202 -20.64 -6.08 -22.55
CA GLU A 202 -20.79 -4.95 -23.49
C GLU A 202 -22.27 -4.63 -23.73
N SER A 203 -23.10 -4.69 -22.68
CA SER A 203 -24.54 -4.45 -22.82
C SER A 203 -24.84 -2.98 -23.12
N ARG A 204 -25.95 -2.74 -23.85
CA ARG A 204 -26.44 -1.38 -24.16
C ARG A 204 -26.90 -0.61 -22.92
N THR A 205 -27.29 -1.31 -21.84
CA THR A 205 -27.85 -0.70 -20.63
C THR A 205 -26.78 -0.29 -19.62
N TRP A 206 -25.63 -0.98 -19.60
CA TRP A 206 -24.55 -0.72 -18.65
C TRP A 206 -23.19 -1.12 -19.22
N LYS A 207 -22.22 -0.20 -19.16
CA LYS A 207 -20.90 -0.31 -19.79
C LYS A 207 -19.82 -0.77 -18.79
N CYS A 208 -19.94 -1.99 -18.25
CA CYS A 208 -18.93 -2.54 -17.34
C CYS A 208 -17.54 -2.58 -18.00
N LEU A 209 -17.42 -3.28 -19.12
CA LEU A 209 -16.13 -3.53 -19.77
C LEU A 209 -15.48 -2.22 -20.27
N PRO A 210 -16.18 -1.30 -20.97
CA PRO A 210 -15.58 -0.04 -21.38
C PRO A 210 -15.09 0.83 -20.20
N SER A 211 -15.79 0.82 -19.06
CA SER A 211 -15.34 1.56 -17.87
C SER A 211 -14.08 0.97 -17.26
N LEU A 212 -13.88 -0.34 -17.37
CA LEU A 212 -12.70 -1.06 -16.89
C LEU A 212 -11.52 -0.96 -17.87
N GLN A 213 -11.77 -1.04 -19.19
CA GLN A 213 -10.73 -0.90 -20.22
C GLN A 213 -10.05 0.47 -20.19
N ALA A 214 -10.76 1.52 -19.76
CA ALA A 214 -10.15 2.84 -19.53
C ALA A 214 -9.13 2.84 -18.38
N ARG A 215 -9.06 1.77 -17.57
CA ARG A 215 -8.29 1.67 -16.32
C ARG A 215 -7.74 0.25 -16.17
N GLN A 216 -6.68 -0.05 -16.92
CA GLN A 216 -6.09 -1.38 -17.02
C GLN A 216 -5.70 -2.00 -15.67
N TYR A 217 -5.27 -1.18 -14.70
CA TYR A 217 -4.94 -1.61 -13.33
C TYR A 217 -6.11 -2.31 -12.60
N LEU A 218 -7.36 -2.10 -13.04
CA LEU A 218 -8.52 -2.83 -12.51
C LEU A 218 -8.68 -4.23 -13.10
N LEU A 219 -8.10 -4.51 -14.26
CA LEU A 219 -8.23 -5.78 -14.97
C LEU A 219 -7.00 -6.66 -14.77
N GLU A 220 -5.83 -6.05 -14.78
CA GLU A 220 -4.53 -6.71 -14.76
C GLU A 220 -3.72 -6.14 -13.60
N GLU A 221 -2.85 -6.97 -13.03
CA GLU A 221 -1.87 -6.55 -12.04
C GLU A 221 -0.69 -5.89 -12.76
N GLU A 222 -0.19 -4.78 -12.20
CA GLU A 222 0.94 -4.07 -12.78
C GLU A 222 2.24 -4.79 -12.41
N GLU A 223 3.14 -4.94 -13.39
CA GLU A 223 4.45 -5.53 -13.14
C GLU A 223 5.24 -4.60 -12.20
N THR A 224 5.63 -5.12 -11.05
CA THR A 224 6.53 -4.39 -10.15
C THR A 224 7.87 -4.23 -10.86
N TYR A 225 8.25 -3.00 -11.17
CA TYR A 225 9.57 -2.72 -11.74
C TYR A 225 10.64 -3.11 -10.71
N GLU A 226 11.44 -4.11 -11.06
CA GLU A 226 12.62 -4.49 -10.29
C GLU A 226 13.84 -3.79 -10.88
N PRO A 227 14.47 -2.85 -10.15
CA PRO A 227 15.71 -2.24 -10.60
C PRO A 227 16.75 -3.32 -10.89
N PRO A 228 17.58 -3.16 -11.94
CA PRO A 228 18.65 -4.10 -12.20
C PRO A 228 19.58 -4.20 -10.99
N GLU A 229 20.00 -5.42 -10.64
CA GLU A 229 20.98 -5.64 -9.59
C GLU A 229 22.26 -4.86 -9.89
N ASP A 230 22.71 -4.05 -8.93
CA ASP A 230 24.00 -3.39 -9.03
C ASP A 230 25.10 -4.46 -8.86
N PRO A 231 26.04 -4.65 -9.82
CA PRO A 231 27.14 -5.59 -9.66
C PRO A 231 28.01 -5.32 -8.42
N ASP A 232 27.93 -4.11 -7.86
CA ASP A 232 28.67 -3.67 -6.69
C ASP A 232 27.89 -3.87 -5.37
N SER A 233 26.59 -4.24 -5.42
CA SER A 233 25.71 -4.40 -4.24
C SER A 233 26.14 -5.48 -3.25
N GLY A 234 26.91 -6.47 -3.70
CA GLY A 234 27.44 -7.56 -2.87
C GLY A 234 28.91 -7.42 -2.47
N LEU A 235 29.58 -6.32 -2.86
CA LEU A 235 31.00 -6.13 -2.61
C LEU A 235 31.25 -5.38 -1.30
N SER A 236 32.29 -5.78 -0.58
CA SER A 236 32.75 -5.04 0.59
C SER A 236 33.26 -3.63 0.20
N LEU A 237 33.21 -2.69 1.15
CA LEU A 237 33.76 -1.34 0.96
C LEU A 237 35.24 -1.39 0.52
N GLU A 238 36.00 -2.37 1.00
CA GLU A 238 37.40 -2.57 0.67
C GLU A 238 37.58 -3.02 -0.78
N GLU A 239 36.76 -3.95 -1.27
CA GLU A 239 36.77 -4.43 -2.66
C GLU A 239 36.34 -3.33 -3.63
N LEU A 240 35.31 -2.56 -3.26
CA LEU A 240 34.88 -1.37 -4.01
C LEU A 240 36.01 -0.34 -4.10
N GLY A 241 36.67 -0.07 -2.98
CA GLY A 241 37.82 0.81 -2.92
C GLY A 241 38.99 0.33 -3.78
N LEU A 242 39.31 -0.97 -3.74
CA LEU A 242 40.39 -1.55 -4.55
C LEU A 242 40.07 -1.51 -6.04
N ARG A 243 38.81 -1.79 -6.42
CA ARG A 243 38.36 -1.72 -7.81
C ARG A 243 38.46 -0.29 -8.33
N ALA A 244 37.99 0.70 -7.57
CA ALA A 244 38.12 2.11 -7.91
C ALA A 244 39.60 2.51 -8.10
N LEU A 245 40.50 2.05 -7.23
CA LEU A 245 41.93 2.28 -7.34
C LEU A 245 42.56 1.62 -8.58
N GLN A 246 42.12 0.41 -8.95
CA GLN A 246 42.58 -0.27 -10.18
C GLN A 246 42.16 0.46 -11.46
N HIS A 247 41.01 1.13 -11.44
CA HIS A 247 40.50 1.89 -12.59
C HIS A 247 41.12 3.29 -12.69
N LEU A 248 41.89 3.71 -11.69
CA LEU A 248 42.55 5.01 -11.68
C LEU A 248 43.68 5.03 -12.74
N PRO A 249 43.71 6.03 -13.64
CA PRO A 249 44.82 6.18 -14.58
C PRO A 249 46.16 6.27 -13.85
N ARG A 250 47.19 5.58 -14.38
CA ARG A 250 48.51 5.48 -13.74
C ARG A 250 49.11 6.85 -13.41
N GLU A 251 48.95 7.84 -14.27
CA GLU A 251 49.43 9.21 -14.03
C GLU A 251 48.73 9.84 -12.82
N ARG A 252 47.40 9.70 -12.71
CA ARG A 252 46.63 10.21 -11.56
C ARG A 252 46.97 9.46 -10.27
N ALA A 253 47.22 8.15 -10.36
CA ALA A 253 47.66 7.35 -9.22
C ALA A 253 49.03 7.82 -8.71
N ILE A 254 50.00 8.03 -9.60
CA ILE A 254 51.34 8.50 -9.24
C ILE A 254 51.28 9.90 -8.64
N GLU A 255 50.52 10.80 -9.25
CA GLU A 255 50.36 12.17 -8.76
C GLU A 255 49.66 12.20 -7.40
N GLY A 256 48.60 11.40 -7.23
CA GLY A 256 47.91 11.24 -5.95
C GLY A 256 48.85 10.72 -4.85
N ILE A 257 49.67 9.71 -5.16
CA ILE A 257 50.67 9.18 -4.21
C ILE A 257 51.70 10.24 -3.83
N ARG A 258 52.17 11.05 -4.80
CA ARG A 258 53.13 12.13 -4.53
C ARG A 258 52.51 13.21 -3.64
N ALA A 259 51.33 13.71 -4.03
CA ALA A 259 50.60 14.73 -3.28
C ALA A 259 50.25 14.25 -1.86
N PHE A 260 49.86 12.98 -1.70
CA PHE A 260 49.62 12.39 -0.39
C PHE A 260 50.88 12.32 0.48
N ASN A 261 52.00 11.85 -0.08
CA ASN A 261 53.27 11.79 0.66
C ASN A 261 53.74 13.18 1.08
N GLU A 262 53.63 14.18 0.19
CA GLU A 262 53.97 15.57 0.50
C GLU A 262 53.08 16.12 1.62
N MET A 263 51.76 15.95 1.51
CA MET A 263 50.81 16.36 2.55
C MET A 263 51.10 15.66 3.89
N ARG A 264 51.39 14.37 3.88
CA ARG A 264 51.75 13.60 5.08
C ARG A 264 53.01 14.17 5.72
N ASP A 265 54.05 14.43 4.94
CA ASP A 265 55.32 14.92 5.45
C ASP A 265 55.17 16.34 6.03
N ASP A 266 54.37 17.19 5.39
CA ASP A 266 54.00 18.52 5.90
C ASP A 266 53.20 18.45 7.20
N LEU A 267 52.21 17.56 7.26
CA LEU A 267 51.41 17.35 8.47
C LEU A 267 52.30 16.83 9.61
N MET A 268 53.18 15.86 9.34
CA MET A 268 54.13 15.35 10.32
C MET A 268 55.11 16.43 10.80
N LYS A 269 55.51 17.36 9.91
CA LYS A 269 56.34 18.51 10.28
C LYS A 269 55.59 19.51 11.17
N HIS A 270 54.31 19.76 10.88
CA HIS A 270 53.42 20.59 11.71
C HIS A 270 53.19 19.98 13.10
N LEU A 271 53.06 18.66 13.19
CA LEU A 271 52.80 17.93 14.44
C LEU A 271 54.07 17.64 15.27
N ARG A 272 55.26 17.63 14.67
CA ARG A 272 56.53 17.36 15.36
C ARG A 272 56.79 18.21 16.62
N PRO A 273 56.57 19.53 16.67
CA PRO A 273 56.80 20.33 17.88
C PRO A 273 55.87 19.93 19.03
N PHE A 274 54.61 19.58 18.76
CA PHE A 274 53.67 19.11 19.78
C PHE A 274 54.17 17.84 20.49
N ALA A 275 54.76 16.91 19.72
CA ALA A 275 55.38 15.70 20.27
C ALA A 275 56.64 15.98 21.10
N GLN A 276 57.41 17.03 20.76
CA GLN A 276 58.62 17.42 21.50
C GLN A 276 58.30 18.15 22.81
N GLU A 277 57.23 18.96 22.80
CA GLU A 277 56.74 19.71 23.95
C GLU A 277 55.86 18.86 24.89
N GLY A 278 55.51 17.64 24.47
CA GLY A 278 54.62 16.75 25.22
C GLY A 278 53.18 17.25 25.28
N LYS A 279 52.77 18.08 24.31
CA LYS A 279 51.46 18.71 24.24
C LYS A 279 50.50 17.83 23.43
N GLU A 280 49.29 17.62 23.95
CA GLU A 280 48.22 16.95 23.23
C GLU A 280 47.75 17.80 22.04
N VAL A 281 47.50 17.15 20.91
CA VAL A 281 47.05 17.81 19.68
C VAL A 281 45.52 17.93 19.72
N ALA A 282 45.00 19.14 19.64
CA ALA A 282 43.56 19.40 19.60
C ALA A 282 43.05 19.47 18.14
N GLU A 283 41.73 19.33 17.97
CA GLU A 283 41.09 19.44 16.66
C GLU A 283 41.38 20.77 15.96
N ALA A 284 41.39 21.87 16.73
CA ALA A 284 41.66 23.21 16.20
C ALA A 284 43.04 23.32 15.53
N ASP A 285 44.04 22.59 16.03
CA ASP A 285 45.41 22.60 15.49
C ASP A 285 45.49 21.90 14.12
N ILE A 286 44.68 20.86 13.92
CA ILE A 286 44.56 20.12 12.66
C ILE A 286 43.75 20.92 11.63
N ARG A 287 42.60 21.48 12.04
CA ARG A 287 41.77 22.33 11.17
C ARG A 287 42.56 23.54 10.67
N ALA A 288 43.31 24.20 11.54
CA ALA A 288 44.14 25.34 11.16
C ALA A 288 45.20 24.99 10.10
N PHE A 289 45.80 23.80 10.15
CA PHE A 289 46.75 23.31 9.14
C PHE A 289 46.08 23.15 7.77
N PHE A 290 44.93 22.47 7.72
CA PHE A 290 44.22 22.25 6.45
C PHE A 290 43.68 23.57 5.87
N ASP A 291 43.16 24.47 6.70
CA ASP A 291 42.71 25.81 6.26
C ASP A 291 43.83 26.65 5.66
N ALA A 292 45.03 26.61 6.27
CA ALA A 292 46.21 27.29 5.73
C ALA A 292 46.63 26.71 4.37
N ARG A 293 46.61 25.38 4.22
CA ARG A 293 46.95 24.70 2.96
C ARG A 293 45.94 24.97 1.85
N ILE A 294 44.64 24.92 2.14
CA ILE A 294 43.57 25.19 1.17
C ILE A 294 43.67 26.63 0.65
N ARG A 295 43.86 27.61 1.55
CA ARG A 295 44.06 29.02 1.15
C ARG A 295 45.31 29.22 0.29
N GLY A 296 46.38 28.49 0.58
CA GLY A 296 47.61 28.53 -0.22
C GLY A 296 47.43 27.97 -1.64
N GLN A 297 46.60 26.94 -1.81
CA GLN A 297 46.32 26.34 -3.12
C GLN A 297 45.35 27.16 -3.98
N GLN A 298 44.45 27.93 -3.38
CA GLN A 298 43.51 28.82 -4.12
C GLN A 298 44.14 30.13 -4.60
N ALA A 299 45.30 30.51 -4.03
CA ALA A 299 46.00 31.76 -4.35
C ALA A 299 47.14 31.59 -5.39
N SER A 300 47.36 30.36 -5.88
CA SER A 300 48.38 30.01 -6.88
C SER A 300 47.75 29.57 -8.20
#